data_AF-A0A370H133-F1
#
_entry.id   AF-A0A370H133-F1
#
_cell.length_a   1.000
_cell.length_b   1.000
_cell.length_c   1.000
_cell.angle_alpha   90.00
_cell.angle_beta   90.00
_cell.angle_gamma   90.00
#
_symmetry.space_group_name_H-M   'P 1'
#
loop_
_entity.id
_entity.type
_entity.pdbx_description
1 polymer ?
#
loop_
_entity_poly.entity_id
_entity_poly.type
_entity_poly.pdbx_seq_one_letter_code
_entity_poly.pdbx_strand_id
1 'polypeptide(L)'
;MKKLFILFLLLLLMPPVFAENLTCPSESQIKRVKLIKAMQNPYDPTCWDFISHVFRHAGKEWNVGFGTFLPDAKTPAEALKQGQAYFDQSPLIIKEPQPVDIPHKILCDYMPTGRLYWVSALSPPANQ
;
A
#
# COMPACT_ATOMS: atom_id res chain seq x y z
N MET A 1 -23.22 -17.41 50.46
CA MET A 1 -22.94 -17.70 49.03
C MET A 1 -23.53 -16.61 48.13
N LYS A 2 -23.02 -15.36 48.17
CA LYS A 2 -23.53 -14.24 47.34
C LYS A 2 -22.46 -13.53 46.49
N LYS A 3 -21.17 -13.86 46.68
CA LYS A 3 -20.05 -13.20 46.00
C LYS A 3 -19.61 -13.86 44.69
N LEU A 4 -20.06 -15.09 44.41
CA LEU A 4 -19.66 -15.83 43.20
C LEU A 4 -20.46 -15.44 41.94
N PHE A 5 -21.66 -14.88 42.12
CA PHE A 5 -22.57 -14.59 41.00
C PHE A 5 -22.16 -13.33 40.22
N ILE A 6 -21.47 -12.38 40.87
CA ILE A 6 -21.06 -11.10 40.25
C ILE A 6 -19.89 -11.32 39.29
N LEU A 7 -19.03 -12.32 39.54
CA LEU A 7 -17.86 -12.59 38.70
C LEU A 7 -18.26 -13.14 37.31
N PHE A 8 -19.36 -13.90 37.24
CA PHE A 8 -19.86 -14.45 35.97
C PHE A 8 -20.53 -13.39 35.08
N LEU A 9 -21.13 -12.35 35.67
CA LEU A 9 -21.76 -11.27 34.90
C LEU A 9 -20.74 -10.34 34.23
N LEU A 10 -19.54 -10.20 34.81
CA LEU A 10 -18.46 -9.35 34.28
C LEU A 10 -17.76 -9.95 33.06
N LEU A 11 -17.73 -11.28 32.93
CA LEU A 11 -17.13 -11.98 31.78
C LEU A 11 -17.96 -11.87 30.49
N LEU A 12 -19.25 -11.55 30.60
CA LEU A 12 -20.16 -11.37 29.46
C LEU A 12 -20.11 -9.95 28.85
N LEU A 13 -19.35 -9.04 29.46
CA LEU A 13 -19.19 -7.65 29.01
C LEU A 13 -17.91 -7.45 28.17
N MET A 14 -17.27 -8.52 27.69
CA MET A 14 -16.25 -8.35 26.66
C MET A 14 -16.96 -7.93 25.37
N PRO A 15 -16.75 -6.69 24.88
CA PRO A 15 -17.28 -6.31 23.58
C PRO A 15 -16.75 -7.32 22.55
N PRO A 16 -17.55 -7.70 21.55
CA PRO A 16 -17.03 -8.51 20.46
C PRO A 16 -15.79 -7.81 19.94
N VAL A 17 -14.65 -8.52 19.97
CA VAL A 17 -13.45 -8.09 19.26
C VAL A 17 -13.88 -8.10 17.81
N PHE A 18 -14.31 -6.94 17.31
CA PHE A 18 -14.55 -6.76 15.89
C PHE A 18 -13.21 -7.08 15.23
N ALA A 19 -13.15 -8.21 14.54
CA ALA A 19 -12.11 -8.44 13.56
C ALA A 19 -12.23 -7.26 12.60
N GLU A 20 -11.34 -6.27 12.73
CA GLU A 20 -11.31 -5.15 11.80
C GLU A 20 -11.16 -5.76 10.41
N ASN A 21 -12.21 -5.67 9.59
CA ASN A 21 -12.13 -6.10 8.21
C ASN A 21 -11.04 -5.27 7.55
N LEU A 22 -9.91 -5.92 7.29
CA LEU A 22 -8.81 -5.27 6.61
C LEU A 22 -9.29 -4.87 5.22
N THR A 23 -9.16 -3.59 4.90
CA THR A 23 -9.53 -3.05 3.60
C THR A 23 -8.30 -2.47 2.91
N CYS A 24 -8.30 -2.46 1.59
CA CYS A 24 -7.30 -1.73 0.85
C CYS A 24 -7.51 -0.21 0.98
N PRO A 25 -6.42 0.59 0.99
CA PRO A 25 -6.54 2.04 0.91
C PRO A 25 -7.38 2.48 -0.31
N SER A 26 -8.15 3.56 -0.18
CA SER A 26 -8.90 4.09 -1.33
C SER A 26 -7.98 4.69 -2.39
N GLU A 27 -8.45 4.79 -3.65
CA GLU A 27 -7.77 5.56 -4.71
C GLU A 27 -7.32 6.95 -4.22
N SER A 28 -8.17 7.64 -3.46
CA SER A 28 -7.84 8.97 -2.93
C SER A 28 -6.64 8.95 -1.96
N GLN A 29 -6.48 7.89 -1.15
CA GLN A 29 -5.32 7.73 -0.27
C GLN A 29 -4.07 7.39 -1.07
N ILE A 30 -4.18 6.46 -2.03
CA ILE A 30 -3.08 6.07 -2.92
C ILE A 30 -2.53 7.28 -3.68
N LYS A 31 -3.41 8.09 -4.27
CA LYS A 31 -3.01 9.22 -5.13
C LYS A 31 -2.53 10.46 -4.34
N ARG A 32 -2.70 10.50 -3.02
CA ARG A 32 -2.16 11.57 -2.16
C ARG A 32 -0.71 11.35 -1.74
N VAL A 33 -0.16 10.16 -1.96
CA VAL A 33 1.20 9.86 -1.50
C VAL A 33 2.26 10.59 -2.33
N LYS A 34 3.46 10.70 -1.77
CA LYS A 34 4.66 11.21 -2.44
C LYS A 34 5.69 10.11 -2.54
N LEU A 35 6.24 9.91 -3.73
CA LEU A 35 7.35 9.02 -4.01
C LEU A 35 8.62 9.61 -3.39
N ILE A 36 9.34 8.81 -2.61
CA ILE A 36 10.52 9.24 -1.85
C ILE A 36 11.80 8.51 -2.25
N LYS A 37 11.67 7.35 -2.91
CA LYS A 37 12.78 6.53 -3.36
C LYS A 37 12.52 6.05 -4.78
N ALA A 38 13.57 6.07 -5.61
CA ALA A 38 13.59 5.49 -6.94
C ALA A 38 14.75 4.50 -7.04
N MET A 39 14.48 3.36 -7.67
CA MET A 39 15.44 2.29 -7.90
C MET A 39 15.32 1.89 -9.37
N GLN A 40 16.44 1.80 -10.07
CA GLN A 40 16.43 1.32 -11.45
C GLN A 40 16.30 -0.21 -11.42
N ASN A 41 15.45 -0.76 -12.30
CA ASN A 41 15.30 -2.20 -12.39
C ASN A 41 16.62 -2.83 -12.88
N PRO A 42 17.15 -3.87 -12.22
CA PRO A 42 18.44 -4.45 -12.58
C PRO A 42 18.43 -5.21 -13.92
N TYR A 43 17.25 -5.54 -14.45
CA TYR A 43 17.09 -6.29 -15.70
C TYR A 43 16.67 -5.42 -16.88
N ASP A 44 16.14 -4.22 -16.62
CA ASP A 44 15.75 -3.25 -17.66
C ASP A 44 16.09 -1.82 -17.19
N PRO A 45 17.15 -1.19 -17.73
CA PRO A 45 17.58 0.15 -17.31
C PRO A 45 16.58 1.26 -17.68
N THR A 46 15.59 0.98 -18.52
CA THR A 46 14.51 1.92 -18.82
C THR A 46 13.39 1.85 -17.79
N CYS A 47 13.33 0.78 -17.00
CA CYS A 47 12.31 0.56 -15.98
C CYS A 47 12.77 1.06 -14.61
N TRP A 48 11.88 1.78 -13.91
CA TRP A 48 12.15 2.35 -12.60
C TRP A 48 11.04 1.98 -11.62
N ASP A 49 11.47 1.57 -10.43
CA ASP A 49 10.63 1.23 -9.28
C ASP A 49 10.69 2.34 -8.25
N PHE A 50 9.55 2.65 -7.66
CA PHE A 50 9.37 3.75 -6.73
C PHE A 50 8.67 3.28 -5.46
N ILE A 51 9.04 3.92 -4.35
CA ILE A 51 8.40 3.71 -3.05
C ILE A 51 7.93 5.06 -2.51
N SER A 52 6.70 5.12 -2.00
CA SER A 52 6.15 6.29 -1.34
C SER A 52 6.53 6.40 0.14
N HIS A 53 6.24 7.54 0.74
CA HIS A 53 6.18 7.64 2.19
C HIS A 53 5.17 6.65 2.79
N VAL A 54 5.35 6.34 4.06
CA VAL A 54 4.44 5.49 4.83
C VAL A 54 3.21 6.28 5.26
N PHE A 55 2.04 5.66 5.18
CA PHE A 55 0.78 6.20 5.67
C PHE A 55 0.00 5.13 6.45
N ARG A 56 -1.03 5.54 7.20
CA ARG A 56 -1.88 4.62 7.96
C ARG A 56 -3.24 4.42 7.30
N HIS A 57 -3.70 3.18 7.27
CA HIS A 57 -5.03 2.78 6.82
C HIS A 57 -5.48 1.49 7.52
N ALA A 58 -6.73 1.46 7.99
CA ALA A 58 -7.31 0.32 8.73
C ALA A 58 -6.36 -0.21 9.82
N GLY A 59 -5.87 0.69 10.69
CA GLY A 59 -4.98 0.36 11.80
C GLY A 59 -3.52 0.02 11.43
N LYS A 60 -3.21 -0.26 10.16
CA LYS A 60 -1.89 -0.70 9.69
C LYS A 60 -1.11 0.40 8.95
N GLU A 61 0.20 0.18 8.84
CA GLU A 61 1.11 1.01 8.04
C GLU A 61 1.27 0.45 6.63
N TRP A 62 1.26 1.35 5.66
CA TRP A 62 1.31 1.03 4.24
C TRP A 62 2.30 1.96 3.52
N ASN A 63 2.89 1.49 2.43
CA ASN A 63 3.43 2.36 1.39
C ASN A 63 2.94 1.92 0.01
N VAL A 64 3.05 2.83 -0.95
CA VAL A 64 2.75 2.57 -2.36
C VAL A 64 4.05 2.20 -3.07
N GLY A 65 4.03 1.05 -3.73
CA GLY A 65 4.94 0.71 -4.81
C GLY A 65 4.37 1.21 -6.13
N PHE A 66 5.20 1.88 -6.93
CA PHE A 66 4.88 2.29 -8.29
C PHE A 66 6.05 1.90 -9.19
N GLY A 67 5.78 1.55 -10.43
CA GLY A 67 6.87 1.45 -11.40
C GLY A 67 6.39 1.72 -12.81
N THR A 68 7.30 2.22 -13.64
CA THR A 68 7.04 2.68 -15.00
C THR A 68 8.34 2.74 -15.80
N PHE A 69 8.24 2.97 -17.10
CA PHE A 69 9.38 3.13 -18.00
C PHE A 69 9.73 4.61 -18.18
N LEU A 70 10.96 4.98 -17.82
CA LEU A 70 11.55 6.32 -17.96
C LEU A 70 12.91 6.21 -18.69
N PRO A 71 12.92 6.04 -20.02
CA PRO A 71 14.16 5.83 -20.79
C PRO A 71 15.15 7.00 -20.69
N ASP A 72 14.64 8.19 -20.43
CA ASP A 72 15.42 9.43 -20.38
C ASP A 72 15.97 9.75 -18.99
N ALA A 73 15.45 9.13 -17.92
CA ALA A 73 15.96 9.34 -16.57
C ALA A 73 17.31 8.64 -16.40
N LYS A 74 18.35 9.38 -15.97
CA LYS A 74 19.71 8.85 -15.77
C LYS A 74 20.10 8.76 -14.31
N THR A 75 19.37 9.43 -13.43
CA THR A 75 19.62 9.44 -11.99
C THR A 75 18.35 9.16 -11.19
N PRO A 76 18.48 8.64 -9.95
CA PRO A 76 17.32 8.46 -9.06
C PRO A 76 16.55 9.76 -8.78
N ALA A 77 17.23 10.91 -8.74
CA ALA A 77 16.58 12.21 -8.51
C ALA A 77 15.72 12.65 -9.70
N GLU A 78 16.23 12.48 -10.92
CA GLU A 78 15.45 12.72 -12.15
C GLU A 78 14.27 11.77 -12.26
N ALA A 79 14.52 10.47 -11.99
CA ALA A 79 13.49 9.44 -11.99
C ALA A 79 12.39 9.78 -10.97
N LEU A 80 12.72 10.23 -9.76
CA LEU A 80 11.72 10.65 -8.76
C LEU A 80 10.83 11.79 -9.27
N LYS A 81 11.43 12.82 -9.90
CA LYS A 81 10.68 13.95 -10.44
C LYS A 81 9.73 13.52 -11.55
N GLN A 82 10.23 12.76 -12.53
CA GLN A 82 9.44 12.29 -13.66
C GLN A 82 8.40 11.25 -13.23
N GLY A 83 8.80 10.32 -12.36
CA GLY A 83 7.96 9.27 -11.80
C GLY A 83 6.82 9.84 -10.96
N GLN A 84 7.04 10.89 -10.16
CA GLN A 84 5.96 11.55 -9.44
C GLN A 84 4.96 12.20 -10.40
N ALA A 85 5.43 12.88 -11.44
CA ALA A 85 4.54 13.50 -12.44
C ALA A 85 3.72 12.45 -13.20
N TYR A 86 4.34 11.33 -13.57
CA TYR A 86 3.65 10.19 -14.19
C TYR A 86 2.62 9.62 -13.21
N PHE A 87 3.04 9.28 -11.99
CA PHE A 87 2.18 8.70 -10.96
C PHE A 87 0.95 9.57 -10.68
N ASP A 88 1.10 10.90 -10.62
CA ASP A 88 -0.01 11.83 -10.36
C ASP A 88 -1.07 11.76 -11.48
N GLN A 89 -0.67 11.53 -12.73
CA GLN A 89 -1.55 11.49 -13.91
C GLN A 89 -2.08 10.09 -14.24
N SER A 90 -1.39 9.02 -13.82
CA SER A 90 -1.78 7.63 -14.08
C SER A 90 -3.13 7.26 -13.49
N PRO A 91 -4.09 6.75 -14.26
CA PRO A 91 -5.32 6.19 -13.68
C PRO A 91 -5.03 4.91 -12.87
N LEU A 92 -5.88 4.61 -11.90
CA LEU A 92 -5.94 3.27 -11.29
C LEU A 92 -7.03 2.46 -12.01
N ILE A 93 -6.73 1.23 -12.42
CA ILE A 93 -7.73 0.36 -13.09
C ILE A 93 -8.76 -0.13 -12.08
N ILE A 94 -8.28 -0.59 -10.92
CA ILE A 94 -9.14 -1.04 -9.82
C ILE A 94 -9.09 0.01 -8.72
N LYS A 95 -10.22 0.64 -8.43
CA LYS A 95 -10.31 1.74 -7.45
C LYS A 95 -10.43 1.26 -6.01
N GLU A 96 -10.99 0.06 -5.84
CA GLU A 96 -11.25 -0.59 -4.55
C GLU A 96 -10.84 -2.07 -4.65
N PRO A 97 -9.52 -2.36 -4.75
CA PRO A 97 -9.06 -3.74 -4.79
C PRO A 97 -9.36 -4.45 -3.47
N GLN A 98 -9.48 -5.77 -3.53
CA GLN A 98 -9.52 -6.60 -2.33
C GLN A 98 -8.09 -6.88 -1.85
N PRO A 99 -7.85 -6.95 -0.53
CA PRO A 99 -6.54 -7.31 -0.01
C PRO A 99 -6.20 -8.75 -0.40
N VAL A 100 -4.97 -8.95 -0.87
CA VAL A 100 -4.42 -10.26 -1.18
C VAL A 100 -3.31 -10.56 -0.17
N ASP A 101 -3.48 -11.63 0.59
CA ASP A 101 -2.43 -12.14 1.47
C ASP A 101 -1.35 -12.81 0.61
N ILE A 102 -0.13 -12.30 0.74
CA ILE A 102 1.09 -12.90 0.18
C ILE A 102 2.02 -13.26 1.34
N PRO A 103 3.05 -14.10 1.15
CA PRO A 103 3.93 -14.49 2.25
C PRO A 103 4.44 -13.28 3.05
N HIS A 104 4.02 -13.22 4.32
CA HIS A 104 4.36 -12.18 5.30
C HIS A 104 3.87 -10.75 5.01
N LYS A 105 3.00 -10.54 4.01
CA LYS A 105 2.50 -9.20 3.65
C LYS A 105 1.06 -9.25 3.13
N ILE A 106 0.38 -8.11 3.17
CA ILE A 106 -0.85 -7.87 2.42
C ILE A 106 -0.51 -6.95 1.25
N LEU A 107 -1.05 -7.29 0.07
CA LEU A 107 -0.93 -6.53 -1.16
C LEU A 107 -2.31 -6.04 -1.61
N CYS A 108 -2.38 -4.78 -2.03
CA CYS A 108 -3.52 -4.22 -2.76
C CYS A 108 -3.04 -3.78 -4.14
N ASP A 109 -3.43 -4.52 -5.18
CA ASP A 109 -3.01 -4.25 -6.55
C ASP A 109 -4.07 -3.43 -7.31
N TYR A 110 -3.70 -2.22 -7.73
CA TYR A 110 -4.58 -1.30 -8.44
C TYR A 110 -4.44 -1.43 -9.96
N MET A 111 -3.48 -2.23 -10.44
CA MET A 111 -3.08 -2.37 -11.84
C MET A 111 -2.67 -3.82 -12.21
N PRO A 112 -3.48 -4.87 -11.95
CA PRO A 112 -3.06 -6.27 -12.11
C PRO A 112 -2.73 -6.70 -13.55
N THR A 113 -3.14 -5.91 -14.54
CA THR A 113 -2.84 -6.13 -15.97
C THR A 113 -2.05 -4.98 -16.59
N GLY A 114 -1.47 -4.10 -15.76
CA GLY A 114 -0.71 -2.94 -16.19
C GLY A 114 0.53 -3.35 -16.98
N ARG A 115 0.64 -2.90 -18.23
CA ARG A 115 1.81 -3.14 -19.10
C ARG A 115 2.77 -1.95 -19.16
N LEU A 116 2.25 -0.75 -18.94
CA LEU A 116 3.02 0.50 -19.04
C LEU A 116 3.52 0.97 -17.67
N TYR A 117 2.77 0.65 -16.62
CA TYR A 117 3.11 0.94 -15.24
C TYR A 117 2.30 0.02 -14.32
N TRP A 118 2.70 -0.07 -13.06
CA TRP A 118 1.96 -0.76 -12.02
C TRP A 118 1.89 0.09 -10.75
N VAL A 119 0.83 -0.11 -9.95
CA VAL A 119 0.61 0.57 -8.67
C VAL A 119 0.09 -0.44 -7.69
N SER A 120 0.75 -0.58 -6.55
CA SER A 120 0.29 -1.43 -5.46
C SER A 120 0.55 -0.79 -4.10
N ALA A 121 -0.26 -1.13 -3.10
CA ALA A 121 0.02 -0.79 -1.70
C ALA A 121 0.39 -2.06 -0.92
N LEU A 122 1.42 -1.96 -0.07
CA LEU A 122 1.92 -3.07 0.73
C LEU A 122 1.90 -2.76 2.23
N SER A 123 1.49 -3.74 3.02
CA SER A 123 1.56 -3.75 4.48
C SER A 123 2.16 -5.08 4.98
N PRO A 124 3.23 -5.09 5.80
CA PRO A 124 4.00 -3.92 6.21
C PRO A 124 4.68 -3.22 5.01
N PRO A 125 5.06 -1.93 5.16
CA PRO A 125 5.70 -1.17 4.09
C PRO A 125 6.96 -1.87 3.56
N ALA A 126 7.18 -1.81 2.24
CA ALA A 126 8.43 -2.26 1.64
C ALA A 126 9.61 -1.36 2.06
N ASN A 127 10.79 -1.95 2.23
CA ASN A 127 12.02 -1.34 2.75
C ASN A 127 12.26 0.10 2.26
N GLN A 128 12.33 1.04 3.21
CA GLN A 128 12.77 2.42 2.98
C GLN A 128 14.27 2.49 2.65
#